data_AF-A0A7J7MHU2-F1
#
_entry.id   AF-A0A7J7MHU2-F1
#
_cell.length_a   1.000
_cell.length_b   1.000
_cell.length_c   1.000
_cell.angle_alpha   90.00
_cell.angle_beta   90.00
_cell.angle_gamma   90.00
#
_symmetry.space_group_name_H-M   'P 1'
#
loop_
_entity.id
_entity.type
_entity.pdbx_description
1 polymer ?
#
loop_
_entity_poly.entity_id
_entity_poly.type
_entity_poly.pdbx_seq_one_letter_code
_entity_poly.pdbx_strand_id
1 'polypeptide(L)'
;MKTQRILRDNGIHEEDRISKLPDSILHHILSFLLTRHAVSTSILSTRWRYVWTSVPILDFTDLLGYYTGDQQVIRRFMNFVERVLLFRDTTSIRKFSIGIHQVCDDTRINAWISAVIKRKVQEISLTYSLGPPFVFPHSIFNCDSLTSLELDMNYCSLNLPSSICLPNLKILILKCVAFEANNLSKLLSSCPILEELIIEDCIWRGNMNIFCISSPTLKRLTICTPFEDFEEAVIKIYAPNLMFFQTISFSPKDFVFGQFSSLIGADIGTSCDTEFLTEEEKCNTSIKLLQALFNIKVLKVSCYFLTTLEYAKDIANRLPTFHNLIRLDMNLDYSCLNNKDEMLALLQASPNLEHLFLSYRSDDDEEHDSDESFWESINVIDFWVLDAAHIPLFSQLKTVKCSGSGGFAEIRMLSFFWKYARVLKTMEIACSIAFSIEDDTELTKHFLMLPRLSKSAVINFSQP
;
A
#
# COMPACT_ATOMS: atom_id res chain seq x y z
N MET A 1 53.82 13.65 -35.69
CA MET A 1 53.36 14.87 -36.38
C MET A 1 52.12 15.42 -35.69
N LYS A 2 52.33 16.57 -35.02
CA LYS A 2 51.43 17.73 -34.91
C LYS A 2 50.01 17.56 -34.35
N THR A 3 49.93 17.77 -33.03
CA THR A 3 48.98 18.65 -32.34
C THR A 3 48.34 19.71 -33.25
N GLN A 4 47.02 19.64 -33.45
CA GLN A 4 46.24 20.79 -33.90
C GLN A 4 45.51 21.40 -32.69
N ARG A 5 46.04 22.55 -32.27
CA ARG A 5 45.37 23.52 -31.42
C ARG A 5 44.09 23.98 -32.13
N ILE A 6 42.94 23.71 -31.55
CA ILE A 6 41.71 24.43 -31.87
C ILE A 6 41.81 25.80 -31.18
N LEU A 7 41.75 26.84 -32.01
CA LEU A 7 41.77 28.24 -31.62
C LEU A 7 40.48 28.59 -30.85
N ARG A 8 40.66 29.50 -29.89
CA ARG A 8 39.67 30.09 -28.99
C ARG A 8 38.39 30.49 -29.71
N ASP A 9 37.27 30.01 -29.19
CA ASP A 9 36.01 30.74 -29.24
C ASP A 9 35.82 31.44 -27.88
N ASN A 10 35.54 32.75 -27.92
CA ASN A 10 35.29 33.58 -26.75
C ASN A 10 33.85 33.37 -26.27
N GLY A 11 33.58 32.19 -25.70
CA GLY A 11 32.36 31.92 -24.96
C GLY A 11 32.54 32.33 -23.50
N ILE A 12 31.54 33.00 -22.93
CA ILE A 12 31.39 33.22 -21.49
C ILE A 12 31.75 31.90 -20.79
N HIS A 13 32.80 31.88 -19.96
CA HIS A 13 33.07 30.76 -19.07
C HIS A 13 31.89 30.71 -18.09
N GLU A 14 30.82 29.99 -18.45
CA GLU A 14 29.87 29.52 -17.46
C GLU A 14 30.70 28.79 -16.41
N GLU A 15 30.76 29.36 -15.21
CA GLU A 15 31.46 28.70 -14.12
C GLU A 15 30.82 27.33 -13.93
N ASP A 16 31.63 26.27 -13.97
CA ASP A 16 31.17 24.94 -13.61
C ASP A 16 30.94 24.90 -12.08
N ARG A 17 29.76 25.38 -11.69
CA ARG A 17 29.33 25.47 -10.30
C ARG A 17 29.07 24.10 -9.70
N ILE A 18 28.75 23.09 -10.52
CA ILE A 18 28.44 21.74 -10.06
C ILE A 18 29.73 21.04 -9.64
N SER A 19 30.80 21.10 -10.43
CA SER A 19 32.10 20.51 -10.07
C SER A 19 32.78 21.20 -8.88
N LYS A 20 32.33 22.40 -8.48
CA LYS A 20 32.77 23.10 -7.27
C LYS A 20 32.04 22.62 -6.00
N LEU A 21 30.94 21.88 -6.11
CA LEU A 21 30.20 21.39 -4.95
C LEU A 21 31.04 20.40 -4.11
N PRO A 22 30.82 20.32 -2.78
CA PRO A 22 31.44 19.28 -1.95
C PRO A 22 30.97 17.87 -2.35
N ASP A 23 31.83 16.86 -2.15
CA ASP A 23 31.50 15.47 -2.50
C ASP A 23 30.25 14.96 -1.79
N SER A 24 29.98 15.41 -0.56
CA SER A 24 28.74 15.07 0.16
C SER A 24 27.47 15.50 -0.60
N ILE A 25 27.49 16.67 -1.23
CA ILE A 25 26.37 17.18 -2.04
C ILE A 25 26.29 16.41 -3.36
N LEU A 26 27.44 16.13 -3.99
CA LEU A 26 27.47 15.33 -5.21
C LEU A 26 26.94 13.91 -4.96
N HIS A 27 27.32 13.27 -3.85
CA HIS A 27 26.80 11.96 -3.45
C HIS A 27 25.29 12.01 -3.20
N HIS A 28 24.79 13.09 -2.59
CA HIS A 28 23.37 13.28 -2.39
C HIS A 28 22.63 13.42 -3.73
N ILE A 29 23.11 14.24 -4.65
CA ILE A 29 22.54 14.39 -6.00
C ILE A 29 22.54 13.04 -6.74
N LEU A 30 23.69 12.35 -6.76
CA LEU A 30 23.82 11.05 -7.42
C LEU A 30 22.97 9.96 -6.77
N SER A 31 22.63 10.09 -5.48
CA SER A 31 21.78 9.11 -4.79
C SER A 31 20.33 9.10 -5.27
N PHE A 32 19.90 10.12 -6.02
CA PHE A 32 18.59 10.14 -6.69
C PHE A 32 18.62 9.49 -8.09
N LEU A 33 19.80 9.06 -8.56
CA LEU A 33 19.96 8.47 -9.87
C LEU A 33 20.11 6.95 -9.76
N LEU A 34 19.66 6.25 -10.80
CA LEU A 34 20.04 4.86 -11.03
C LEU A 34 21.57 4.75 -11.12
N THR A 35 22.11 3.62 -10.67
CA THR A 35 23.57 3.42 -10.61
C THR A 35 24.24 3.58 -11.96
N ARG A 36 23.58 3.19 -13.08
CA ARG A 36 24.12 3.42 -14.44
C ARG A 36 24.38 4.89 -14.74
N HIS A 37 23.48 5.76 -14.30
CA HIS A 37 23.53 7.19 -14.56
C HIS A 37 24.53 7.85 -13.64
N ALA A 38 24.61 7.40 -12.37
CA ALA A 38 25.67 7.83 -11.47
C ALA A 38 27.06 7.47 -12.02
N VAL A 39 27.25 6.24 -12.50
CA VAL A 39 28.53 5.80 -13.10
C VAL A 39 28.82 6.53 -14.41
N SER A 40 27.82 6.85 -15.24
CA SER A 40 28.05 7.56 -16.50
C SER A 40 28.60 8.97 -16.29
N THR A 41 28.33 9.60 -15.14
CA THR A 41 28.97 10.90 -14.78
C THR A 41 30.50 10.82 -14.66
N SER A 42 31.08 9.63 -14.55
CA SER A 42 32.54 9.43 -14.45
C SER A 42 33.33 9.95 -15.65
N ILE A 43 32.68 10.20 -16.79
CA ILE A 43 33.31 10.75 -18.00
C ILE A 43 33.37 12.29 -18.00
N LEU A 44 32.64 12.96 -17.10
CA LEU A 44 32.50 14.42 -17.09
C LEU A 44 33.83 15.13 -16.76
N SER A 45 34.61 14.58 -15.83
CA SER A 45 35.96 15.08 -15.51
C SER A 45 36.75 14.08 -14.66
N THR A 46 38.02 14.40 -14.39
CA THR A 46 38.89 13.62 -13.50
C THR A 46 38.37 13.52 -12.08
N ARG A 47 37.66 14.54 -11.57
CA ARG A 47 37.03 14.51 -10.25
C ARG A 47 35.85 13.54 -10.24
N TRP A 48 34.93 13.71 -11.20
CA TRP A 48 33.71 12.92 -11.29
C TRP A 48 33.96 11.43 -11.55
N ARG A 49 35.14 11.08 -12.08
CA ARG A 49 35.59 9.70 -12.27
C ARG A 49 35.40 8.81 -11.03
N TYR A 50 35.56 9.38 -9.83
CA TYR A 50 35.52 8.62 -8.58
C TYR A 50 34.35 8.97 -7.66
N VAL A 51 33.60 10.05 -7.91
CA VAL A 51 32.49 10.49 -7.03
C VAL A 51 31.44 9.39 -6.87
N TRP A 52 31.12 8.67 -7.93
CA TRP A 52 30.13 7.59 -7.86
C TRP A 52 30.56 6.44 -6.93
N THR A 53 31.86 6.24 -6.67
CA THR A 53 32.37 5.08 -5.93
C THR A 53 31.98 5.08 -4.45
N SER A 54 31.51 6.21 -3.93
CA SER A 54 31.12 6.38 -2.53
C SER A 54 29.62 6.69 -2.34
N VAL A 55 28.83 6.67 -3.43
CA VAL A 55 27.39 7.01 -3.40
C VAL A 55 26.64 5.97 -2.56
N PRO A 56 25.89 6.35 -1.51
CA PRO A 56 25.35 5.39 -0.54
C PRO A 56 24.20 4.52 -1.05
N ILE A 57 23.60 4.86 -2.19
CA ILE A 57 22.52 4.10 -2.81
C ILE A 57 23.06 3.40 -4.07
N LEU A 58 22.79 2.12 -4.19
CA LEU A 58 23.02 1.33 -5.39
C LEU A 58 21.68 0.79 -5.90
N ASP A 59 21.15 1.42 -6.93
CA ASP A 59 19.91 1.01 -7.60
C ASP A 59 20.19 0.48 -9.01
N PHE A 60 19.80 -0.79 -9.23
CA PHE A 60 19.98 -1.54 -10.47
C PHE A 60 18.63 -2.01 -11.08
N THR A 61 17.49 -1.53 -10.56
CA THR A 61 16.14 -2.03 -10.90
C THR A 61 15.80 -1.93 -12.39
N ASP A 62 16.14 -0.82 -13.04
CA ASP A 62 15.75 -0.54 -14.44
C ASP A 62 16.82 -0.96 -15.48
N LEU A 63 17.79 -1.81 -15.11
CA LEU A 63 18.90 -2.16 -16.00
C LEU A 63 18.66 -3.39 -16.86
N LEU A 64 17.70 -4.21 -16.45
CA LEU A 64 17.41 -5.47 -17.10
C LEU A 64 15.94 -5.44 -17.44
N GLY A 65 15.63 -4.97 -18.66
CA GLY A 65 14.25 -4.89 -19.14
C GLY A 65 13.56 -6.25 -19.08
N TYR A 66 12.23 -6.22 -18.99
CA TYR A 66 11.40 -7.42 -19.04
C TYR A 66 11.65 -8.18 -20.36
N TYR A 67 12.08 -9.44 -20.25
CA TYR A 67 12.18 -10.38 -21.38
C TYR A 67 13.01 -9.94 -22.58
N THR A 68 14.31 -9.65 -22.40
CA THR A 68 15.19 -9.45 -23.57
C THR A 68 15.57 -10.76 -24.27
N GLY A 69 15.64 -11.88 -23.55
CA GLY A 69 16.11 -13.18 -24.05
C GLY A 69 17.59 -13.20 -24.50
N ASP A 70 18.20 -12.02 -24.64
CA ASP A 70 19.56 -11.80 -25.12
C ASP A 70 20.58 -12.03 -24.00
N GLN A 71 21.24 -13.18 -24.07
CA GLN A 71 22.32 -13.58 -23.17
C GLN A 71 23.48 -12.57 -23.13
N GLN A 72 23.71 -11.78 -24.19
CA GLN A 72 24.74 -10.74 -24.17
C GLN A 72 24.33 -9.55 -23.32
N VAL A 73 23.05 -9.14 -23.38
CA VAL A 73 22.52 -8.07 -22.52
C VAL A 73 22.59 -8.48 -21.05
N ILE A 74 22.14 -9.71 -20.73
CA ILE A 74 22.23 -10.26 -19.37
C ILE A 74 23.69 -10.27 -18.90
N ARG A 75 24.63 -10.80 -19.69
CA ARG A 75 26.06 -10.82 -19.32
C ARG A 75 26.64 -9.43 -19.11
N ARG A 76 26.28 -8.45 -19.95
CA ARG A 76 26.72 -7.05 -19.80
C ARG A 76 26.20 -6.44 -18.51
N PHE A 77 24.93 -6.67 -18.17
CA PHE A 77 24.36 -6.25 -16.90
C PHE A 77 25.10 -6.87 -15.72
N MET A 78 25.27 -8.19 -15.71
CA MET A 78 25.94 -8.88 -14.59
C MET A 78 27.39 -8.38 -14.44
N ASN A 79 28.11 -8.20 -15.55
CA ASN A 79 29.46 -7.64 -15.55
C ASN A 79 29.48 -6.19 -15.06
N PHE A 80 28.44 -5.41 -15.36
CA PHE A 80 28.30 -4.04 -14.88
C PHE A 80 28.13 -4.01 -13.36
N VAL A 81 27.20 -4.80 -12.80
CA VAL A 81 26.99 -4.90 -11.35
C VAL A 81 28.28 -5.31 -10.63
N GLU A 82 28.99 -6.32 -11.13
CA GLU A 82 30.28 -6.74 -10.56
C GLU A 82 31.33 -5.65 -10.59
N ARG A 83 31.47 -4.94 -11.71
CA ARG A 83 32.42 -3.84 -11.82
C ARG A 83 32.08 -2.71 -10.85
N VAL A 84 30.81 -2.35 -10.72
CA VAL A 84 30.37 -1.36 -9.73
C VAL A 84 30.77 -1.81 -8.33
N LEU A 85 30.47 -3.06 -7.96
CA LEU A 85 30.81 -3.60 -6.64
C LEU A 85 32.32 -3.76 -6.43
N LEU A 86 33.11 -3.96 -7.49
CA LEU A 86 34.57 -4.11 -7.41
C LEU A 86 35.29 -2.77 -7.26
N PHE A 87 34.87 -1.75 -8.04
CA PHE A 87 35.51 -0.44 -8.06
C PHE A 87 34.96 0.53 -7.00
N ARG A 88 33.90 0.13 -6.29
CA ARG A 88 33.41 0.85 -5.11
C ARG A 88 34.46 0.84 -4.00
N ASP A 89 34.56 1.95 -3.27
CA ASP A 89 35.38 2.04 -2.07
C ASP A 89 34.80 1.22 -0.89
N THR A 90 35.38 1.41 0.29
CA THR A 90 34.98 0.72 1.53
C THR A 90 33.83 1.40 2.27
N THR A 91 33.17 2.40 1.66
CA THR A 91 32.05 3.09 2.32
C THR A 91 30.87 2.15 2.53
N SER A 92 30.16 2.40 3.64
CA SER A 92 28.94 1.67 3.93
C SER A 92 27.87 1.95 2.89
N ILE A 93 27.14 0.92 2.50
CA ILE A 93 25.99 1.06 1.59
C ILE A 93 24.77 1.34 2.46
N ARG A 94 23.97 2.35 2.10
CA ARG A 94 22.68 2.57 2.75
C ARG A 94 21.64 1.64 2.13
N LYS A 95 21.46 1.70 0.81
CA LYS A 95 20.43 0.95 0.09
C LYS A 95 21.02 0.22 -1.11
N PHE A 96 20.64 -1.05 -1.27
CA PHE A 96 20.91 -1.87 -2.44
C PHE A 96 19.59 -2.40 -3.02
N SER A 97 19.31 -2.08 -4.28
CA SER A 97 18.11 -2.49 -4.99
C SER A 97 18.47 -3.13 -6.32
N ILE A 98 17.93 -4.32 -6.60
CA ILE A 98 18.18 -5.02 -7.87
C ILE A 98 16.96 -5.83 -8.29
N GLY A 99 16.56 -5.67 -9.55
CA GLY A 99 15.52 -6.45 -10.21
C GLY A 99 16.14 -7.50 -11.14
N ILE A 100 15.86 -8.77 -10.89
CA ILE A 100 16.33 -9.91 -11.66
C ILE A 100 15.11 -10.50 -12.38
N HIS A 101 14.86 -9.98 -13.58
CA HIS A 101 13.70 -10.36 -14.40
C HIS A 101 14.07 -11.30 -15.55
N GLN A 102 15.25 -11.91 -15.52
CA GLN A 102 15.68 -12.93 -16.48
C GLN A 102 16.57 -13.96 -15.78
N VAL A 103 16.70 -15.14 -16.39
CA VAL A 103 17.54 -16.23 -15.88
C VAL A 103 19.00 -15.76 -15.80
N CYS A 104 19.48 -15.59 -14.57
CA CYS A 104 20.82 -15.13 -14.24
C CYS A 104 21.60 -16.22 -13.50
N ASP A 105 22.90 -16.01 -13.34
CA ASP A 105 23.76 -16.90 -12.56
C ASP A 105 23.60 -16.60 -11.06
N ASP A 106 22.93 -17.50 -10.35
CA ASP A 106 22.67 -17.40 -8.91
C ASP A 106 23.94 -17.26 -8.07
N THR A 107 25.06 -17.86 -8.52
CA THR A 107 26.33 -17.77 -7.79
C THR A 107 26.87 -16.34 -7.77
N ARG A 108 26.68 -15.60 -8.87
CA ARG A 108 27.07 -14.20 -9.00
C ARG A 108 26.14 -13.32 -8.18
N ILE A 109 24.83 -13.56 -8.22
CA ILE A 109 23.85 -12.83 -7.39
C ILE A 109 24.18 -13.00 -5.90
N ASN A 110 24.46 -14.23 -5.46
CA ASN A 110 24.87 -14.53 -4.09
C ASN A 110 26.18 -13.83 -3.70
N ALA A 111 27.14 -13.72 -4.62
CA ALA A 111 28.36 -12.96 -4.42
C ALA A 111 28.09 -11.46 -4.25
N TRP A 112 27.15 -10.89 -5.01
CA TRP A 112 26.76 -9.49 -4.90
C TRP A 112 26.11 -9.18 -3.55
N ILE A 113 25.13 -10.00 -3.16
CA ILE A 113 24.46 -9.89 -1.85
C ILE A 113 25.49 -9.96 -0.72
N SER A 114 26.41 -10.94 -0.79
CA SER A 114 27.49 -11.07 0.19
C SER A 114 28.44 -9.86 0.21
N ALA A 115 28.72 -9.26 -0.96
CA ALA A 115 29.57 -8.09 -1.06
C ALA A 115 28.93 -6.84 -0.45
N VAL A 116 27.61 -6.65 -0.59
CA VAL A 116 26.92 -5.50 0.02
C VAL A 116 26.73 -5.67 1.52
N ILE A 117 26.51 -6.91 1.99
CA ILE A 117 26.46 -7.23 3.43
C ILE A 117 27.81 -6.94 4.11
N LYS A 118 28.92 -7.31 3.48
CA LYS A 118 30.28 -6.96 3.97
C LYS A 118 30.51 -5.44 4.09
N ARG A 119 29.73 -4.64 3.35
CA ARG A 119 29.72 -3.18 3.39
C ARG A 119 28.61 -2.61 4.28
N LYS A 120 28.12 -3.40 5.25
CA LYS A 120 27.15 -2.98 6.27
C LYS A 120 25.90 -2.33 5.67
N VAL A 121 25.33 -2.96 4.64
CA VAL A 121 24.09 -2.51 4.00
C VAL A 121 22.94 -2.43 5.00
N GLN A 122 22.13 -1.37 4.90
CA GLN A 122 20.99 -1.13 5.80
C GLN A 122 19.66 -1.56 5.18
N GLU A 123 19.50 -1.30 3.88
CA GLU A 123 18.27 -1.58 3.13
C GLU A 123 18.60 -2.46 1.92
N ILE A 124 17.91 -3.60 1.82
CA ILE A 124 18.01 -4.51 0.68
C ILE A 124 16.63 -4.68 0.07
N SER A 125 16.51 -4.48 -1.24
CA SER A 125 15.30 -4.77 -2.02
C SER A 125 15.67 -5.63 -3.22
N LEU A 126 15.16 -6.86 -3.25
CA LEU A 126 15.50 -7.88 -4.25
C LEU A 126 14.22 -8.36 -4.92
N THR A 127 14.15 -8.21 -6.24
CA THR A 127 13.10 -8.85 -7.05
C THR A 127 13.71 -9.96 -7.88
N TYR A 128 13.13 -11.16 -7.81
CA TYR A 128 13.54 -12.34 -8.56
C TYR A 128 12.32 -12.92 -9.28
N SER A 129 12.16 -12.58 -10.56
CA SER A 129 10.97 -12.91 -11.33
C SER A 129 11.13 -14.12 -12.25
N LEU A 130 12.34 -14.46 -12.69
CA LEU A 130 12.54 -15.55 -13.66
C LEU A 130 13.78 -16.38 -13.31
N GLY A 131 13.57 -17.64 -12.91
CA GLY A 131 14.64 -18.58 -12.66
C GLY A 131 14.22 -19.82 -11.85
N PRO A 132 15.15 -20.76 -11.63
CA PRO A 132 14.93 -21.88 -10.71
C PRO A 132 14.72 -21.36 -9.26
N PRO A 133 14.30 -22.22 -8.32
CA PRO A 133 14.19 -21.84 -6.91
C PRO A 133 15.48 -21.21 -6.40
N PHE A 134 15.42 -19.91 -6.07
CA PHE A 134 16.58 -19.15 -5.62
C PHE A 134 16.91 -19.44 -4.16
N VAL A 135 18.18 -19.73 -3.87
CA VAL A 135 18.67 -19.92 -2.51
C VAL A 135 19.51 -18.71 -2.11
N PHE A 136 18.95 -17.89 -1.22
CA PHE A 136 19.66 -16.75 -0.65
C PHE A 136 20.88 -17.19 0.16
N PRO A 137 21.95 -16.37 0.18
CA PRO A 137 23.10 -16.65 1.02
C PRO A 137 22.71 -16.47 2.49
N HIS A 138 23.18 -17.35 3.36
CA HIS A 138 22.87 -17.31 4.80
C HIS A 138 23.20 -15.96 5.48
N SER A 139 24.13 -15.21 4.90
CA SER A 139 24.54 -13.88 5.37
C SER A 139 23.40 -12.86 5.35
N ILE A 140 22.43 -12.97 4.42
CA ILE A 140 21.31 -12.01 4.36
C ILE A 140 20.41 -12.10 5.61
N PHE A 141 20.29 -13.30 6.16
CA PHE A 141 19.49 -13.59 7.36
C PHE A 141 20.29 -13.48 8.66
N ASN A 142 21.55 -13.06 8.58
CA ASN A 142 22.47 -12.89 9.71
C ASN A 142 23.24 -11.55 9.62
N CYS A 143 22.57 -10.51 9.11
CA CYS A 143 23.15 -9.19 8.90
C CYS A 143 22.72 -8.24 10.03
N ASP A 144 23.70 -7.76 10.80
CA ASP A 144 23.46 -6.87 11.94
C ASP A 144 23.17 -5.42 11.54
N SER A 145 23.64 -4.98 10.37
CA SER A 145 23.38 -3.62 9.86
C SER A 145 22.01 -3.46 9.22
N LEU A 146 21.32 -4.56 8.89
CA LEU A 146 20.10 -4.55 8.11
C LEU A 146 18.91 -4.03 8.92
N THR A 147 18.27 -2.99 8.42
CA THR A 147 17.08 -2.34 9.02
C THR A 147 15.82 -2.54 8.18
N SER A 148 15.96 -2.77 6.87
CA SER A 148 14.84 -3.05 5.96
C SER A 148 15.21 -4.14 4.96
N LEU A 149 14.32 -5.11 4.81
CA LEU A 149 14.45 -6.21 3.86
C LEU A 149 13.16 -6.35 3.05
N GLU A 150 13.27 -6.16 1.74
CA GLU A 150 12.22 -6.43 0.78
C GLU A 150 12.64 -7.59 -0.14
N LEU A 151 11.81 -8.63 -0.19
CA LEU A 151 11.99 -9.79 -1.05
C LEU A 151 10.73 -9.98 -1.90
N ASP A 152 10.88 -9.87 -3.21
CA ASP A 152 9.87 -10.22 -4.21
C ASP A 152 10.35 -11.45 -4.98
N MET A 153 9.65 -12.58 -4.82
CA MET A 153 10.20 -13.90 -5.17
C MET A 153 9.43 -14.66 -6.26
N ASN A 154 8.44 -14.05 -6.92
CA ASN A 154 7.60 -14.70 -7.94
C ASN A 154 7.21 -16.16 -7.60
N TYR A 155 6.64 -16.34 -6.42
CA TYR A 155 6.15 -17.59 -5.82
C TYR A 155 7.22 -18.68 -5.62
N CYS A 156 8.50 -18.29 -5.51
CA CYS A 156 9.58 -19.19 -5.11
C CYS A 156 9.54 -19.47 -3.60
N SER A 157 9.94 -20.70 -3.23
CA SER A 157 10.01 -21.12 -1.82
C SER A 157 11.08 -20.32 -1.07
N LEU A 158 10.70 -19.67 0.04
CA LEU A 158 11.66 -19.02 0.93
C LEU A 158 12.36 -20.06 1.82
N ASN A 159 13.55 -20.47 1.40
CA ASN A 159 14.42 -21.39 2.14
C ASN A 159 15.18 -20.66 3.24
N LEU A 160 14.78 -20.88 4.50
CA LEU A 160 15.40 -20.25 5.66
C LEU A 160 16.57 -21.08 6.22
N PRO A 161 17.68 -20.45 6.65
CA PRO A 161 18.75 -21.15 7.36
C PRO A 161 18.27 -21.78 8.67
N SER A 162 19.09 -22.69 9.22
CA SER A 162 18.88 -23.25 10.55
C SER A 162 18.89 -22.16 11.64
N SER A 163 19.78 -21.17 11.54
CA SER A 163 19.91 -20.01 12.43
C SER A 163 19.73 -18.69 11.68
N ILE A 164 18.89 -17.82 12.24
CA ILE A 164 18.57 -16.48 11.72
C ILE A 164 18.80 -15.50 12.85
N CYS A 165 19.44 -14.37 12.56
CA CYS A 165 19.67 -13.31 13.53
C CYS A 165 19.64 -11.96 12.81
N LEU A 166 18.52 -11.25 12.93
CA LEU A 166 18.30 -9.94 12.31
C LEU A 166 18.01 -8.91 13.42
N PRO A 167 19.01 -8.55 14.23
CA PRO A 167 18.81 -7.83 15.49
C PRO A 167 18.29 -6.40 15.29
N ASN A 168 18.53 -5.79 14.12
CA ASN A 168 18.18 -4.40 13.83
C ASN A 168 17.07 -4.25 12.77
N LEU A 169 16.47 -5.36 12.31
CA LEU A 169 15.46 -5.32 11.25
C LEU A 169 14.15 -4.74 11.79
N LYS A 170 13.70 -3.64 11.16
CA LYS A 170 12.47 -2.92 11.50
C LYS A 170 11.37 -3.10 10.48
N ILE A 171 11.72 -3.26 9.21
CA ILE A 171 10.77 -3.35 8.10
C ILE A 171 11.05 -4.64 7.34
N LEU A 172 10.03 -5.49 7.21
CA LEU A 172 10.07 -6.71 6.42
C LEU A 172 8.95 -6.68 5.40
N ILE A 173 9.30 -6.72 4.12
CA ILE A 173 8.35 -6.74 2.99
C ILE A 173 8.57 -8.04 2.22
N LEU A 174 7.53 -8.84 2.11
CA LEU A 174 7.55 -10.13 1.43
C LEU A 174 6.47 -10.08 0.35
N LYS A 175 6.90 -10.14 -0.91
CA LYS A 175 6.04 -10.09 -2.09
C LYS A 175 6.17 -11.39 -2.88
N CYS A 176 5.06 -11.95 -3.35
CA CYS A 176 5.09 -13.15 -4.18
C CYS A 176 5.96 -14.26 -3.56
N VAL A 177 5.87 -14.52 -2.26
CA VAL A 177 6.71 -15.53 -1.58
C VAL A 177 5.91 -16.81 -1.37
N ALA A 178 6.47 -17.97 -1.71
CA ALA A 178 5.92 -19.25 -1.27
C ALA A 178 6.52 -19.64 0.08
N PHE A 179 5.70 -19.68 1.13
CA PHE A 179 6.11 -20.16 2.44
C PHE A 179 5.95 -21.67 2.55
N GLU A 180 6.96 -22.33 3.11
CA GLU A 180 6.86 -23.72 3.53
C GLU A 180 6.70 -23.75 5.06
N ALA A 181 5.67 -24.46 5.56
CA ALA A 181 5.47 -24.68 6.99
C ALA A 181 5.65 -23.41 7.89
N ASN A 182 6.26 -23.58 9.07
CA ASN A 182 6.49 -22.53 10.07
C ASN A 182 7.60 -21.51 9.71
N ASN A 183 7.94 -21.33 8.43
CA ASN A 183 9.03 -20.44 8.03
C ASN A 183 8.76 -18.98 8.45
N LEU A 184 7.54 -18.49 8.29
CA LEU A 184 7.20 -17.12 8.67
C LEU A 184 7.36 -16.90 10.18
N SER A 185 6.85 -17.80 11.03
CA SER A 185 6.98 -17.65 12.49
C SER A 185 8.44 -17.74 12.95
N LYS A 186 9.25 -18.58 12.30
CA LYS A 186 10.70 -18.65 12.53
C LYS A 186 11.40 -17.34 12.15
N LEU A 187 11.04 -16.75 11.02
CA LEU A 187 11.59 -15.46 10.58
C LEU A 187 11.22 -14.33 11.54
N LEU A 188 9.94 -14.22 11.91
CA LEU A 188 9.44 -13.18 12.82
C LEU A 188 10.05 -13.29 14.22
N SER A 189 10.19 -14.50 14.77
CA SER A 189 10.84 -14.72 16.08
C SER A 189 12.34 -14.36 16.09
N SER A 190 12.95 -14.24 14.91
CA SER A 190 14.36 -13.87 14.75
C SER A 190 14.57 -12.36 14.50
N CYS A 191 13.48 -11.57 14.52
CA CYS A 191 13.48 -10.12 14.30
C CYS A 191 12.96 -9.38 15.55
N PRO A 192 13.79 -9.17 16.59
CA PRO A 192 13.31 -8.74 17.91
C PRO A 192 12.71 -7.33 17.93
N ILE A 193 13.05 -6.46 16.97
CA ILE A 193 12.60 -5.06 16.92
C ILE A 193 11.73 -4.74 15.69
N LEU A 194 11.15 -5.75 15.06
CA LEU A 194 10.34 -5.58 13.85
C LEU A 194 9.13 -4.68 14.11
N GLU A 195 9.06 -3.55 13.41
CA GLU A 195 7.98 -2.56 13.55
C GLU A 195 6.93 -2.68 12.44
N GLU A 196 7.31 -3.16 11.26
CA GLU A 196 6.45 -3.19 10.07
C GLU A 196 6.63 -4.48 9.28
N LEU A 197 5.51 -5.14 8.98
CA LEU A 197 5.43 -6.36 8.18
C LEU A 197 4.42 -6.16 7.06
N ILE A 198 4.87 -6.32 5.82
CA ILE A 198 4.03 -6.30 4.63
C ILE A 198 4.15 -7.66 3.96
N ILE A 199 3.02 -8.31 3.77
CA ILE A 199 2.87 -9.58 3.06
C ILE A 199 1.96 -9.30 1.87
N GLU A 200 2.51 -9.41 0.67
CA GLU A 200 1.82 -9.13 -0.58
C GLU A 200 1.94 -10.37 -1.48
N ASP A 201 0.81 -10.84 -2.01
CA ASP A 201 0.73 -11.90 -3.01
C ASP A 201 1.48 -13.18 -2.63
N CYS A 202 1.60 -13.49 -1.34
CA CYS A 202 2.30 -14.69 -0.88
C CYS A 202 1.39 -15.92 -0.92
N ILE A 203 1.97 -17.11 -1.08
CA ILE A 203 1.26 -18.40 -1.03
C ILE A 203 1.88 -19.31 0.03
N TRP A 204 1.11 -20.27 0.53
CA TRP A 204 1.57 -21.22 1.55
C TRP A 204 1.47 -22.64 1.03
N ARG A 205 2.61 -23.34 1.03
CA ARG A 205 2.70 -24.73 0.55
C ARG A 205 2.59 -25.70 1.72
N GLY A 206 1.78 -26.75 1.53
CA GLY A 206 1.53 -27.82 2.48
C GLY A 206 0.19 -27.68 3.20
N ASN A 207 -0.32 -28.76 3.80
CA ASN A 207 -1.62 -28.85 4.49
C ASN A 207 -1.68 -28.05 5.82
N MET A 208 -1.09 -26.86 5.85
CA MET A 208 -1.04 -25.99 7.02
C MET A 208 -2.21 -25.02 6.95
N ASN A 209 -3.31 -25.38 7.60
CA ASN A 209 -4.51 -24.54 7.66
C ASN A 209 -4.40 -23.45 8.73
N ILE A 210 -3.20 -23.16 9.26
CA ILE A 210 -3.01 -22.18 10.36
C ILE A 210 -1.74 -21.37 10.12
N PHE A 211 -1.89 -20.05 10.01
CA PHE A 211 -0.78 -19.10 9.91
C PHE A 211 -0.74 -18.22 11.15
N CYS A 212 0.43 -18.13 11.79
CA CYS A 212 0.59 -17.41 13.06
C CYS A 212 1.59 -16.27 12.91
N ILE A 213 1.10 -15.04 13.05
CA ILE A 213 1.88 -13.81 13.10
C ILE A 213 1.96 -13.41 14.58
N SER A 214 3.12 -13.63 15.19
CA SER A 214 3.36 -13.29 16.59
C SER A 214 4.58 -12.40 16.70
N SER A 215 4.37 -11.14 17.07
CA SER A 215 5.44 -10.19 17.31
C SER A 215 4.97 -9.09 18.27
N PRO A 216 5.59 -8.95 19.46
CA PRO A 216 5.23 -7.90 20.40
C PRO A 216 5.71 -6.52 19.96
N THR A 217 6.64 -6.40 19.01
CA THR A 217 7.20 -5.11 18.56
C THR A 217 6.51 -4.54 17.32
N LEU A 218 5.67 -5.34 16.66
CA LEU A 218 5.00 -4.98 15.43
C LEU A 218 3.98 -3.86 15.65
N LYS A 219 4.13 -2.78 14.88
CA LYS A 219 3.26 -1.59 14.89
C LYS A 219 2.37 -1.49 13.65
N ARG A 220 2.83 -2.01 12.51
CA ARG A 220 2.11 -2.01 11.23
C ARG A 220 2.10 -3.40 10.60
N LEU A 221 0.93 -3.85 10.20
CA LEU A 221 0.73 -5.11 9.50
C LEU A 221 -0.13 -4.88 8.26
N THR A 222 0.39 -5.24 7.10
CA THR A 222 -0.35 -5.25 5.83
C THR A 222 -0.35 -6.66 5.27
N ILE A 223 -1.53 -7.16 4.91
CA ILE A 223 -1.72 -8.45 4.22
C ILE A 223 -2.54 -8.18 2.96
N CYS A 224 -1.97 -8.41 1.79
CA CYS A 224 -2.63 -8.27 0.50
C CYS A 224 -2.41 -9.56 -0.29
N THR A 225 -3.47 -10.25 -0.73
CA THR A 225 -3.31 -11.58 -1.35
C THR A 225 -4.40 -11.84 -2.41
N PRO A 226 -4.10 -11.81 -3.71
CA PRO A 226 -5.09 -11.98 -4.77
C PRO A 226 -5.34 -13.44 -5.17
N PHE A 227 -4.71 -14.43 -4.49
CA PHE A 227 -4.72 -15.83 -4.94
C PHE A 227 -5.63 -16.75 -4.13
N GLU A 228 -6.23 -17.68 -4.88
CA GLU A 228 -7.10 -18.80 -4.48
C GLU A 228 -6.50 -19.67 -3.35
N ASP A 229 -5.17 -19.84 -3.22
CA ASP A 229 -4.58 -20.82 -2.27
C ASP A 229 -4.78 -20.56 -0.74
N PHE A 230 -5.49 -19.51 -0.31
CA PHE A 230 -5.79 -19.22 1.11
C PHE A 230 -7.10 -19.81 1.65
N GLU A 231 -7.82 -20.57 0.82
CA GLU A 231 -9.20 -21.02 1.02
C GLU A 231 -9.48 -21.78 2.34
N GLU A 232 -8.47 -22.38 2.97
CA GLU A 232 -8.62 -23.09 4.26
C GLU A 232 -7.84 -22.48 5.43
N ALA A 233 -7.17 -21.35 5.22
CA ALA A 233 -6.24 -20.82 6.19
C ALA A 233 -6.91 -20.10 7.36
N VAL A 234 -6.49 -20.44 8.58
CA VAL A 234 -6.81 -19.71 9.81
C VAL A 234 -5.66 -18.77 10.15
N ILE A 235 -5.94 -17.48 10.20
CA ILE A 235 -4.93 -16.45 10.47
C ILE A 235 -4.95 -16.06 11.94
N LYS A 236 -3.85 -16.34 12.65
CA LYS A 236 -3.65 -15.96 14.04
C LYS A 236 -2.75 -14.75 14.14
N ILE A 237 -3.23 -13.65 14.73
CA ILE A 237 -2.48 -12.41 14.88
C ILE A 237 -2.32 -12.10 16.37
N TYR A 238 -1.10 -12.24 16.88
CA TYR A 238 -0.70 -11.90 18.25
C TYR A 238 0.31 -10.75 18.22
N ALA A 239 -0.21 -9.53 18.11
CA ALA A 239 0.58 -8.30 18.05
C ALA A 239 -0.04 -7.23 18.98
N PRO A 240 0.26 -7.24 20.29
CA PRO A 240 -0.39 -6.33 21.26
C PRO A 240 -0.10 -4.84 21.01
N ASN A 241 1.06 -4.52 20.43
CA ASN A 241 1.48 -3.14 20.13
C ASN A 241 1.13 -2.71 18.69
N LEU A 242 0.30 -3.48 17.99
CA LEU A 242 -0.14 -3.15 16.63
C LEU A 242 -0.94 -1.85 16.66
N MET A 243 -0.54 -0.87 15.84
CA MET A 243 -1.16 0.45 15.74
C MET A 243 -2.01 0.60 14.47
N PHE A 244 -1.64 -0.11 13.40
CA PHE A 244 -2.37 -0.09 12.14
C PHE A 244 -2.41 -1.49 11.51
N PHE A 245 -3.58 -1.88 11.03
CA PHE A 245 -3.82 -3.15 10.34
C PHE A 245 -4.43 -2.89 8.97
N GLN A 246 -3.87 -3.49 7.92
CA GLN A 246 -4.42 -3.41 6.57
C GLN A 246 -4.59 -4.79 5.98
N THR A 247 -5.73 -5.01 5.35
CA THR A 247 -6.05 -6.22 4.61
C THR A 247 -6.66 -5.84 3.27
N ILE A 248 -6.14 -6.38 2.16
CA ILE A 248 -6.63 -6.10 0.80
C ILE A 248 -6.83 -7.41 0.03
N SER A 249 -7.99 -7.58 -0.61
CA SER A 249 -8.34 -8.75 -1.42
C SER A 249 -8.19 -10.10 -0.70
N PHE A 250 -8.34 -10.12 0.63
CA PHE A 250 -8.00 -11.27 1.46
C PHE A 250 -9.20 -11.79 2.26
N SER A 251 -9.56 -13.06 2.05
CA SER A 251 -10.68 -13.74 2.71
C SER A 251 -10.25 -15.10 3.27
N PRO A 252 -9.56 -15.14 4.44
CA PRO A 252 -9.20 -16.41 5.04
C PRO A 252 -10.43 -17.15 5.56
N LYS A 253 -10.29 -18.44 5.84
CA LYS A 253 -11.35 -19.26 6.45
C LYS A 253 -11.77 -18.75 7.83
N ASP A 254 -10.80 -18.29 8.62
CA ASP A 254 -11.07 -17.71 9.93
C ASP A 254 -9.93 -16.81 10.41
N PHE A 255 -10.25 -15.89 11.32
CA PHE A 255 -9.27 -15.11 12.07
C PHE A 255 -9.28 -15.47 13.55
N VAL A 256 -8.09 -15.47 14.16
CA VAL A 256 -7.90 -15.54 15.61
C VAL A 256 -7.03 -14.38 16.03
N PHE A 257 -7.62 -13.43 16.72
CA PHE A 257 -6.91 -12.25 17.19
C PHE A 257 -6.50 -12.42 18.65
N GLY A 258 -5.29 -11.97 18.97
CA GLY A 258 -4.93 -11.57 20.32
C GLY A 258 -5.62 -10.26 20.71
N GLN A 259 -5.37 -9.78 21.92
CA GLN A 259 -5.91 -8.49 22.35
C GLN A 259 -5.16 -7.33 21.69
N PHE A 260 -5.88 -6.51 20.92
CA PHE A 260 -5.37 -5.28 20.34
C PHE A 260 -5.55 -4.11 21.33
N SER A 261 -4.53 -3.86 22.16
CA SER A 261 -4.56 -2.75 23.12
C SER A 261 -4.16 -1.40 22.53
N SER A 262 -3.39 -1.41 21.44
CA SER A 262 -2.76 -0.20 20.86
C SER A 262 -3.29 0.18 19.46
N LEU A 263 -4.27 -0.56 18.93
CA LEU A 263 -4.71 -0.40 17.55
C LEU A 263 -5.49 0.90 17.36
N ILE A 264 -5.00 1.75 16.47
CA ILE A 264 -5.55 3.08 16.21
C ILE A 264 -6.40 3.08 14.95
N GLY A 265 -6.01 2.34 13.92
CA GLY A 265 -6.80 2.28 12.71
C GLY A 265 -6.64 1.00 11.90
N ALA A 266 -7.58 0.81 10.99
CA ALA A 266 -7.60 -0.30 10.07
C ALA A 266 -8.02 0.14 8.67
N ASP A 267 -7.49 -0.53 7.64
CA ASP A 267 -7.90 -0.40 6.24
C ASP A 267 -8.26 -1.78 5.68
N ILE A 268 -9.53 -1.97 5.37
CA ILE A 268 -10.13 -3.26 5.01
C ILE A 268 -10.66 -3.15 3.58
N GLY A 269 -9.95 -3.75 2.63
CA GLY A 269 -10.46 -3.99 1.29
C GLY A 269 -10.69 -5.47 1.07
N THR A 270 -11.89 -5.93 0.72
CA THR A 270 -12.08 -7.35 0.38
C THR A 270 -13.10 -7.56 -0.73
N SER A 271 -12.73 -8.11 -1.87
CA SER A 271 -13.34 -9.39 -2.28
C SER A 271 -12.30 -10.11 -3.13
N CYS A 272 -12.11 -11.39 -2.82
CA CYS A 272 -11.54 -12.35 -3.73
C CYS A 272 -12.70 -13.26 -4.11
N ASP A 273 -12.96 -13.41 -5.41
CA ASP A 273 -13.97 -14.33 -5.93
C ASP A 273 -13.46 -15.76 -5.75
N THR A 274 -13.53 -16.27 -4.52
CA THR A 274 -13.18 -17.67 -4.25
C THR A 274 -14.41 -18.55 -4.41
N GLU A 275 -14.30 -19.64 -5.19
CA GLU A 275 -15.39 -20.63 -5.37
C GLU A 275 -15.63 -21.52 -4.12
N PHE A 276 -14.72 -21.51 -3.14
CA PHE A 276 -14.68 -22.50 -2.06
C PHE A 276 -15.36 -22.08 -0.75
N LEU A 277 -15.31 -20.80 -0.40
CA LEU A 277 -16.07 -20.27 0.74
C LEU A 277 -17.44 -19.81 0.25
N THR A 278 -18.49 -20.22 0.95
CA THR A 278 -19.79 -19.63 0.74
C THR A 278 -19.76 -18.15 1.13
N GLU A 279 -20.59 -17.35 0.48
CA GLU A 279 -20.70 -15.92 0.81
C GLU A 279 -21.08 -15.67 2.29
N GLU A 280 -21.81 -16.60 2.90
CA GLU A 280 -22.12 -16.57 4.33
C GLU A 280 -20.86 -16.78 5.20
N GLU A 281 -19.95 -17.68 4.82
CA GLU A 281 -18.67 -17.89 5.54
C GLU A 281 -17.74 -16.68 5.42
N LYS A 282 -17.65 -16.09 4.22
CA LYS A 282 -16.91 -14.84 4.00
C LYS A 282 -17.48 -13.73 4.89
N CYS A 283 -18.80 -13.57 4.90
CA CYS A 283 -19.51 -12.60 5.72
C CYS A 283 -19.25 -12.79 7.24
N ASN A 284 -19.33 -14.03 7.72
CA ASN A 284 -19.08 -14.36 9.12
C ASN A 284 -17.66 -14.00 9.55
N THR A 285 -16.68 -14.22 8.65
CA THR A 285 -15.27 -13.87 8.87
C THR A 285 -15.07 -12.36 8.88
N SER A 286 -15.69 -11.62 7.95
CA SER A 286 -15.70 -10.15 7.92
C SER A 286 -16.29 -9.54 9.19
N ILE A 287 -17.39 -10.09 9.71
CA ILE A 287 -18.00 -9.63 10.97
C ILE A 287 -17.06 -9.91 12.15
N LYS A 288 -16.44 -11.09 12.20
CA LYS A 288 -15.47 -11.44 13.25
C LYS A 288 -14.25 -10.51 13.23
N LEU A 289 -13.80 -10.11 12.05
CA LEU A 289 -12.76 -9.09 11.88
C LEU A 289 -13.21 -7.75 12.48
N LEU A 290 -14.40 -7.25 12.13
CA LEU A 290 -14.92 -5.99 12.70
C LEU A 290 -15.04 -6.06 14.23
N GLN A 291 -15.53 -7.18 14.77
CA GLN A 291 -15.63 -7.40 16.22
C GLN A 291 -14.28 -7.31 16.92
N ALA A 292 -13.19 -7.74 16.29
CA ALA A 292 -11.84 -7.58 16.84
C ALA A 292 -11.33 -6.13 16.78
N LEU A 293 -11.86 -5.32 15.88
CA LEU A 293 -11.46 -3.94 15.61
C LEU A 293 -12.29 -2.88 16.35
N PHE A 294 -13.18 -3.28 17.27
CA PHE A 294 -14.17 -2.39 17.91
C PHE A 294 -13.62 -1.12 18.60
N ASN A 295 -12.34 -1.12 18.99
CA ASN A 295 -11.71 -0.02 19.75
C ASN A 295 -10.94 1.01 18.89
N ILE A 296 -10.91 0.87 17.57
CA ILE A 296 -10.14 1.77 16.69
C ILE A 296 -10.75 3.19 16.60
N LYS A 297 -9.92 4.13 16.14
CA LYS A 297 -10.29 5.53 15.88
C LYS A 297 -10.52 5.85 14.42
N VAL A 298 -9.86 5.12 13.52
CA VAL A 298 -9.94 5.31 12.06
C VAL A 298 -10.22 3.98 11.40
N LEU A 299 -11.29 3.89 10.64
CA LEU A 299 -11.65 2.71 9.86
C LEU A 299 -11.76 3.12 8.40
N LYS A 300 -11.08 2.40 7.52
CA LYS A 300 -11.29 2.48 6.09
C LYS A 300 -11.83 1.16 5.58
N VAL A 301 -12.87 1.21 4.75
CA VAL A 301 -13.51 0.04 4.13
C VAL A 301 -13.64 0.24 2.63
N SER A 302 -13.45 -0.84 1.86
CA SER A 302 -13.74 -0.84 0.42
C SER A 302 -15.18 -1.23 0.12
N CYS A 303 -15.61 -0.90 -1.09
CA CYS A 303 -16.82 -1.33 -1.77
C CYS A 303 -17.04 -2.83 -1.63
N TYR A 304 -16.07 -3.60 -2.08
CA TYR A 304 -16.10 -5.04 -2.01
C TYR A 304 -16.27 -5.55 -0.56
N PHE A 305 -15.68 -4.89 0.46
CA PHE A 305 -15.87 -5.34 1.84
C PHE A 305 -17.34 -5.18 2.26
N LEU A 306 -17.99 -4.09 1.84
CA LEU A 306 -19.42 -3.89 2.06
C LEU A 306 -20.25 -4.96 1.36
N THR A 307 -19.91 -5.37 0.13
CA THR A 307 -20.64 -6.45 -0.56
C THR A 307 -20.56 -7.78 0.19
N THR A 308 -19.43 -8.09 0.85
CA THR A 308 -19.35 -9.31 1.70
C THR A 308 -20.31 -9.28 2.90
N LEU A 309 -20.74 -8.10 3.36
CA LEU A 309 -21.64 -7.96 4.49
C LEU A 309 -23.11 -8.13 4.11
N GLU A 310 -23.47 -8.04 2.83
CA GLU A 310 -24.84 -8.20 2.32
C GLU A 310 -25.48 -9.53 2.70
N TYR A 311 -24.65 -10.57 2.85
CA TYR A 311 -25.08 -11.91 3.22
C TYR A 311 -25.40 -12.08 4.71
N ALA A 312 -25.18 -11.04 5.53
CA ALA A 312 -25.55 -11.06 6.94
C ALA A 312 -27.06 -10.84 7.11
N LYS A 313 -27.76 -11.88 7.55
CA LYS A 313 -29.09 -11.69 8.15
C LYS A 313 -28.93 -10.79 9.38
N ASP A 314 -29.62 -9.64 9.36
CA ASP A 314 -29.67 -8.67 10.47
C ASP A 314 -28.28 -8.11 10.85
N ILE A 315 -27.57 -7.55 9.86
CA ILE A 315 -26.22 -6.98 10.02
C ILE A 315 -26.11 -5.99 11.19
N ALA A 316 -27.15 -5.17 11.42
CA ALA A 316 -27.17 -4.14 12.46
C ALA A 316 -26.94 -4.72 13.87
N ASN A 317 -27.43 -5.93 14.14
CA ASN A 317 -27.27 -6.59 15.44
C ASN A 317 -25.98 -7.43 15.56
N ARG A 318 -25.27 -7.65 14.44
CA ARG A 318 -24.04 -8.46 14.40
C ARG A 318 -22.76 -7.64 14.48
N LEU A 319 -22.84 -6.36 14.09
CA LEU A 319 -21.72 -5.42 14.15
C LEU A 319 -21.41 -5.02 15.60
N PRO A 320 -20.13 -4.82 15.94
CA PRO A 320 -19.77 -4.23 17.23
C PRO A 320 -20.10 -2.74 17.25
N THR A 321 -20.33 -2.17 18.43
CA THR A 321 -20.41 -0.71 18.57
C THR A 321 -19.01 -0.10 18.65
N PHE A 322 -18.66 0.74 17.68
CA PHE A 322 -17.39 1.44 17.59
C PHE A 322 -17.42 2.76 18.38
N HIS A 323 -17.38 2.67 19.72
CA HIS A 323 -17.44 3.85 20.59
C HIS A 323 -16.29 4.85 20.39
N ASN A 324 -15.13 4.39 19.91
CA ASN A 324 -13.93 5.21 19.75
C ASN A 324 -13.72 5.69 18.31
N LEU A 325 -14.56 5.28 17.35
CA LEU A 325 -14.38 5.61 15.95
C LEU A 325 -14.71 7.08 15.71
N ILE A 326 -13.70 7.82 15.23
CA ILE A 326 -13.77 9.26 14.96
C ILE A 326 -13.81 9.50 13.46
N ARG A 327 -13.16 8.63 12.66
CA ARG A 327 -13.09 8.75 11.20
C ARG A 327 -13.45 7.44 10.51
N LEU A 328 -14.32 7.53 9.52
CA LEU A 328 -14.73 6.43 8.65
C LEU A 328 -14.49 6.83 7.20
N ASP A 329 -13.68 6.06 6.50
CA ASP A 329 -13.38 6.23 5.08
C ASP A 329 -14.04 5.08 4.30
N MET A 330 -14.88 5.38 3.32
CA MET A 330 -15.50 4.38 2.46
C MET A 330 -15.03 4.61 1.02
N ASN A 331 -14.34 3.63 0.45
CA ASN A 331 -13.97 3.63 -0.96
C ASN A 331 -15.02 2.87 -1.76
N LEU A 332 -15.92 3.59 -2.42
CA LEU A 332 -17.10 3.12 -3.12
C LEU A 332 -16.86 3.02 -4.64
N ASP A 333 -17.64 2.19 -5.30
CA ASP A 333 -17.78 2.10 -6.76
C ASP A 333 -19.27 2.21 -7.12
N TYR A 334 -19.62 2.13 -8.41
CA TYR A 334 -21.03 2.22 -8.85
C TYR A 334 -21.89 1.04 -8.36
N SER A 335 -21.30 -0.13 -8.11
CA SER A 335 -22.01 -1.32 -7.62
C SER A 335 -22.45 -1.18 -6.15
N CYS A 336 -21.78 -0.31 -5.37
CA CYS A 336 -22.04 -0.07 -3.95
C CYS A 336 -23.42 0.51 -3.61
N LEU A 337 -24.16 1.02 -4.60
CA LEU A 337 -25.52 1.50 -4.36
C LEU A 337 -26.44 0.41 -3.80
N ASN A 338 -26.09 -0.86 -4.03
CA ASN A 338 -26.79 -2.01 -3.47
C ASN A 338 -26.46 -2.23 -1.97
N ASN A 339 -25.29 -1.80 -1.47
CA ASN A 339 -24.83 -2.08 -0.10
C ASN A 339 -25.25 -1.02 0.94
N LYS A 340 -26.44 -0.44 0.74
CA LYS A 340 -26.94 0.66 1.57
C LYS A 340 -27.17 0.25 3.02
N ASP A 341 -27.64 -0.98 3.24
CA ASP A 341 -28.04 -1.45 4.57
C ASP A 341 -26.79 -1.71 5.42
N GLU A 342 -25.70 -2.15 4.78
CA GLU A 342 -24.38 -2.37 5.36
C GLU A 342 -23.70 -1.04 5.70
N MET A 343 -23.76 -0.07 4.79
CA MET A 343 -23.27 1.29 5.04
C MET A 343 -24.02 1.94 6.21
N LEU A 344 -25.35 1.84 6.22
CA LEU A 344 -26.17 2.38 7.30
C LEU A 344 -25.87 1.67 8.63
N ALA A 345 -25.73 0.35 8.63
CA ALA A 345 -25.37 -0.43 9.82
C ALA A 345 -24.00 -0.02 10.38
N LEU A 346 -22.99 0.22 9.53
CA LEU A 346 -21.68 0.72 9.97
C LEU A 346 -21.77 2.14 10.56
N LEU A 347 -22.56 3.02 9.96
CA LEU A 347 -22.81 4.35 10.50
C LEU A 347 -23.55 4.27 11.86
N GLN A 348 -24.54 3.40 11.99
CA GLN A 348 -25.29 3.19 13.23
C GLN A 348 -24.40 2.61 14.34
N ALA A 349 -23.48 1.72 13.97
CA ALA A 349 -22.47 1.16 14.85
C ALA A 349 -21.43 2.21 15.31
N SER A 350 -21.42 3.42 14.75
CA SER A 350 -20.37 4.45 14.96
C SER A 350 -20.92 5.73 15.60
N PRO A 351 -21.39 5.69 16.87
CA PRO A 351 -22.15 6.78 17.48
C PRO A 351 -21.36 8.09 17.68
N ASN A 352 -20.03 8.03 17.71
CA ASN A 352 -19.14 9.17 17.97
C ASN A 352 -18.38 9.64 16.71
N LEU A 353 -18.84 9.24 15.52
CA LEU A 353 -18.19 9.57 14.26
C LEU A 353 -18.17 11.09 14.02
N GLU A 354 -16.98 11.64 13.77
CA GLU A 354 -16.78 13.07 13.50
C GLU A 354 -16.47 13.36 12.03
N HIS A 355 -15.80 12.43 11.34
CA HIS A 355 -15.34 12.59 9.97
C HIS A 355 -15.78 11.40 9.11
N LEU A 356 -16.51 11.66 8.03
CA LEU A 356 -16.92 10.66 7.05
C LEU A 356 -16.35 11.01 5.68
N PHE A 357 -15.45 10.19 5.16
CA PHE A 357 -14.84 10.40 3.85
C PHE A 357 -15.34 9.34 2.87
N LEU A 358 -15.88 9.78 1.75
CA LEU A 358 -16.41 8.97 0.68
C LEU A 358 -15.51 9.17 -0.55
N SER A 359 -14.98 8.09 -1.08
CA SER A 359 -14.16 8.11 -2.29
C SER A 359 -14.82 7.21 -3.32
N TYR A 360 -15.21 7.76 -4.47
CA TYR A 360 -15.75 6.99 -5.59
C TYR A 360 -14.67 6.76 -6.62
N ARG A 361 -14.44 5.49 -6.98
CA ARG A 361 -13.57 5.14 -8.10
C ARG A 361 -14.35 5.32 -9.41
N SER A 362 -13.78 6.09 -10.34
CA SER A 362 -14.10 5.94 -11.76
C SER A 362 -13.29 4.75 -12.23
N ASP A 363 -13.94 3.63 -12.53
CA ASP A 363 -13.28 2.64 -13.37
C ASP A 363 -13.18 3.28 -14.76
N ASP A 364 -11.95 3.65 -15.14
CA ASP A 364 -11.65 4.36 -16.40
C ASP A 364 -11.92 3.49 -17.66
N ASP A 365 -12.42 2.25 -17.48
CA ASP A 365 -12.58 1.25 -18.55
C ASP A 365 -14.05 0.92 -18.92
N GLU A 366 -15.04 1.45 -18.21
CA GLU A 366 -16.45 1.29 -18.62
C GLU A 366 -17.06 2.65 -18.98
N GLU A 367 -17.12 2.93 -20.30
CA GLU A 367 -18.10 3.83 -20.89
C GLU A 367 -19.51 3.28 -20.57
N HIS A 368 -19.95 3.41 -19.32
CA HIS A 368 -21.34 3.21 -18.98
C HIS A 368 -22.12 4.35 -19.62
N ASP A 369 -22.84 3.98 -20.68
CA ASP A 369 -23.85 4.78 -21.33
C ASP A 369 -24.61 5.60 -20.28
N SER A 370 -24.70 6.90 -20.57
CA SER A 370 -25.46 7.91 -19.86
C SER A 370 -26.97 7.63 -19.97
N ASP A 371 -27.41 6.48 -19.48
CA ASP A 371 -28.82 6.11 -19.50
C ASP A 371 -29.48 6.79 -18.30
N GLU A 372 -30.00 8.00 -18.52
CA GLU A 372 -30.84 8.74 -17.57
C GLU A 372 -31.95 7.85 -16.98
N SER A 373 -32.38 6.81 -17.71
CA SER A 373 -33.39 5.84 -17.30
C SER A 373 -32.96 4.93 -16.12
N PHE A 374 -31.66 4.62 -15.98
CA PHE A 374 -31.17 3.84 -14.83
C PHE A 374 -31.29 4.64 -13.53
N TRP A 375 -31.05 5.96 -13.61
CA TRP A 375 -31.08 6.88 -12.47
C TRP A 375 -32.48 7.32 -12.04
N GLU A 376 -33.46 7.33 -12.97
CA GLU A 376 -34.88 7.55 -12.64
C GLU A 376 -35.49 6.36 -11.87
N SER A 377 -34.98 5.14 -12.07
CA SER A 377 -35.49 3.93 -11.42
C SER A 377 -35.03 3.76 -9.95
N ILE A 378 -33.95 4.43 -9.56
CA ILE A 378 -33.40 4.40 -8.20
C ILE A 378 -34.01 5.58 -7.39
N ASN A 379 -35.19 5.30 -6.83
CA ASN A 379 -35.93 6.14 -5.88
C ASN A 379 -35.22 6.23 -4.51
N VAL A 380 -33.93 6.58 -4.48
CA VAL A 380 -33.09 6.63 -3.27
C VAL A 380 -33.50 7.73 -2.29
N ILE A 381 -34.28 8.71 -2.74
CA ILE A 381 -34.77 9.81 -1.91
C ILE A 381 -35.85 9.34 -0.91
N ASP A 382 -36.58 8.26 -1.19
CA ASP A 382 -37.49 7.65 -0.20
C ASP A 382 -36.79 6.63 0.72
N PHE A 383 -35.59 6.15 0.35
CA PHE A 383 -34.98 4.95 0.94
C PHE A 383 -34.15 5.20 2.22
N TRP A 384 -33.35 6.28 2.28
CA TRP A 384 -32.66 6.66 3.53
C TRP A 384 -33.57 7.43 4.49
N VAL A 385 -34.62 8.06 3.97
CA VAL A 385 -35.48 9.00 4.69
C VAL A 385 -36.46 8.27 5.62
N LEU A 386 -36.90 7.06 5.27
CA LEU A 386 -37.84 6.28 6.09
C LEU A 386 -37.19 5.69 7.35
N ASP A 387 -35.94 5.23 7.29
CA ASP A 387 -35.26 4.62 8.44
C ASP A 387 -34.42 5.61 9.27
N ALA A 388 -33.90 6.69 8.68
CA ALA A 388 -33.02 7.63 9.39
C ALA A 388 -33.74 8.73 10.18
N ALA A 389 -35.05 8.90 10.00
CA ALA A 389 -35.81 10.01 10.60
C ALA A 389 -35.83 10.01 12.14
N HIS A 390 -35.52 8.86 12.78
CA HIS A 390 -35.58 8.69 14.24
C HIS A 390 -34.23 8.45 14.92
N ILE A 391 -33.12 8.44 14.17
CA ILE A 391 -31.84 7.98 14.70
C ILE A 391 -30.88 9.17 14.92
N PRO A 392 -30.26 9.32 16.11
CA PRO A 392 -29.24 10.35 16.38
C PRO A 392 -27.87 10.04 15.70
N LEU A 393 -27.92 9.40 14.53
CA LEU A 393 -26.80 8.86 13.73
C LEU A 393 -25.68 9.86 13.48
N PHE A 394 -26.00 11.15 13.37
CA PHE A 394 -25.06 12.21 12.98
C PHE A 394 -24.93 13.30 14.04
N SER A 395 -25.10 12.93 15.32
CA SER A 395 -25.03 13.89 16.42
C SER A 395 -23.64 14.50 16.62
N GLN A 396 -22.58 13.81 16.18
CA GLN A 396 -21.18 14.24 16.29
C GLN A 396 -20.51 14.52 14.94
N LEU A 397 -21.19 14.30 13.81
CA LEU A 397 -20.59 14.40 12.47
C LEU A 397 -20.27 15.86 12.11
N LYS A 398 -18.97 16.19 12.07
CA LYS A 398 -18.44 17.55 11.84
C LYS A 398 -18.00 17.75 10.39
N THR A 399 -17.48 16.72 9.74
CA THR A 399 -16.95 16.82 8.38
C THR A 399 -17.44 15.67 7.52
N VAL A 400 -17.89 16.00 6.31
CA VAL A 400 -18.11 15.03 5.23
C VAL A 400 -17.23 15.43 4.07
N LYS A 401 -16.42 14.50 3.56
CA LYS A 401 -15.63 14.69 2.36
C LYS A 401 -16.08 13.70 1.30
N CYS A 402 -16.26 14.15 0.07
CA CYS A 402 -16.56 13.31 -1.07
C CYS A 402 -15.55 13.60 -2.18
N SER A 403 -14.88 12.57 -2.67
CA SER A 403 -14.05 12.62 -3.87
C SER A 403 -14.56 11.62 -4.90
N GLY A 404 -14.72 12.00 -6.17
CA GLY A 404 -15.38 11.12 -7.14
C GLY A 404 -15.55 11.69 -8.54
N SER A 405 -16.42 11.07 -9.34
CA SER A 405 -16.71 11.51 -10.72
C SER A 405 -17.69 12.69 -10.75
N GLY A 406 -18.43 12.92 -9.66
CA GLY A 406 -19.49 13.93 -9.59
C GLY A 406 -20.88 13.40 -9.99
N GLY A 407 -21.09 12.09 -9.96
CA GLY A 407 -22.37 11.48 -10.33
C GLY A 407 -23.55 11.85 -9.42
N PHE A 408 -24.78 11.68 -9.91
CA PHE A 408 -26.02 11.97 -9.15
C PHE A 408 -26.13 11.21 -7.83
N ALA A 409 -25.60 9.99 -7.75
CA ALA A 409 -25.53 9.20 -6.52
C ALA A 409 -24.73 9.91 -5.42
N GLU A 410 -23.57 10.47 -5.77
CA GLU A 410 -22.69 11.21 -4.86
C GLU A 410 -23.41 12.44 -4.32
N ILE A 411 -24.03 13.23 -5.21
CA ILE A 411 -24.78 14.45 -4.85
C ILE A 411 -25.96 14.12 -3.92
N ARG A 412 -26.69 13.03 -4.19
CA ARG A 412 -27.81 12.61 -3.35
C ARG A 412 -27.37 12.15 -1.96
N MET A 413 -26.27 11.41 -1.84
CA MET A 413 -25.70 11.05 -0.53
C MET A 413 -25.23 12.27 0.25
N LEU A 414 -24.55 13.20 -0.41
CA LEU A 414 -24.16 14.49 0.19
C LEU A 414 -25.39 15.27 0.68
N SER A 415 -26.47 15.26 -0.11
CA SER A 415 -27.73 15.95 0.23
C SER A 415 -28.37 15.38 1.50
N PHE A 416 -28.27 14.07 1.69
CA PHE A 416 -28.70 13.41 2.91
C PHE A 416 -27.91 13.90 4.13
N PHE A 417 -26.58 13.88 4.09
CA PHE A 417 -25.77 14.38 5.21
C PHE A 417 -25.97 15.87 5.46
N TRP A 418 -26.12 16.67 4.40
CA TRP A 418 -26.42 18.10 4.50
C TRP A 418 -27.73 18.36 5.27
N LYS A 419 -28.76 17.54 5.00
CA LYS A 419 -30.06 17.65 5.63
C LYS A 419 -30.06 17.20 7.09
N TYR A 420 -29.41 16.07 7.40
CA TYR A 420 -29.59 15.39 8.69
C TYR A 420 -28.44 15.58 9.70
N ALA A 421 -27.24 16.01 9.29
CA ALA A 421 -26.12 16.23 10.20
C ALA A 421 -26.25 17.56 10.97
N ARG A 422 -26.56 17.48 12.27
CA ARG A 422 -26.87 18.65 13.11
C ARG A 422 -25.67 19.53 13.45
N VAL A 423 -24.49 18.92 13.59
CA VAL A 423 -23.25 19.61 14.01
C VAL A 423 -22.23 19.75 12.88
N LEU A 424 -22.66 19.53 11.64
CA LEU A 424 -21.83 19.61 10.45
C LEU A 424 -21.18 21.00 10.33
N LYS A 425 -19.86 21.04 10.17
CA LYS A 425 -19.08 22.26 9.99
C LYS A 425 -18.63 22.42 8.55
N THR A 426 -18.13 21.34 7.95
CA THR A 426 -17.55 21.36 6.62
C THR A 426 -18.07 20.21 5.77
N MET A 427 -18.42 20.51 4.52
CA MET A 427 -18.65 19.55 3.46
C MET A 427 -17.63 19.84 2.36
N GLU A 428 -16.73 18.90 2.09
CA GLU A 428 -15.68 19.02 1.07
C GLU A 428 -16.02 18.16 -0.13
N ILE A 429 -16.00 18.74 -1.32
CA ILE A 429 -16.33 18.08 -2.59
C ILE A 429 -15.14 18.20 -3.53
N ALA A 430 -14.63 17.08 -4.02
CA ALA A 430 -13.48 16.99 -4.93
C ALA A 430 -13.81 16.07 -6.11
N CYS A 431 -14.35 16.63 -7.20
CA CYS A 431 -14.85 15.84 -8.33
C CYS A 431 -14.02 16.07 -9.60
N SER A 432 -13.81 15.00 -10.40
CA SER A 432 -12.89 14.99 -11.54
C SER A 432 -13.50 15.34 -12.89
N ILE A 433 -14.74 14.95 -13.17
CA ILE A 433 -15.26 14.92 -14.55
C ILE A 433 -16.45 15.87 -14.78
N ALA A 434 -17.22 16.23 -13.75
CA ALA A 434 -18.54 16.84 -13.99
C ALA A 434 -18.67 18.35 -13.78
N PHE A 435 -17.69 19.07 -13.25
CA PHE A 435 -17.93 20.47 -12.83
C PHE A 435 -16.91 21.45 -13.41
N SER A 436 -17.34 22.20 -14.42
CA SER A 436 -16.73 23.48 -14.73
C SER A 436 -16.96 24.45 -13.55
N ILE A 437 -16.20 25.54 -13.46
CA ILE A 437 -16.34 26.56 -12.40
C ILE A 437 -17.78 27.13 -12.33
N GLU A 438 -18.55 27.08 -13.43
CA GLU A 438 -19.96 27.48 -13.45
C GLU A 438 -20.87 26.48 -12.71
N ASP A 439 -20.54 25.19 -12.74
CA ASP A 439 -21.33 24.12 -12.12
C ASP A 439 -21.11 24.03 -10.60
N ASP A 440 -19.93 24.39 -10.08
CA ASP A 440 -19.69 24.54 -8.64
C ASP A 440 -20.68 25.53 -8.01
N THR A 441 -21.00 26.62 -8.73
CA THR A 441 -21.96 27.61 -8.26
C THR A 441 -23.40 27.10 -8.28
N GLU A 442 -23.79 26.30 -9.27
CA GLU A 442 -25.12 25.68 -9.35
C GLU A 442 -25.30 24.57 -8.30
N LEU A 443 -24.30 23.72 -8.06
CA LEU A 443 -24.30 22.76 -6.96
C LEU A 443 -24.39 23.46 -5.60
N THR A 444 -23.59 24.51 -5.41
CA THR A 444 -23.68 25.32 -4.19
C THR A 444 -25.09 25.87 -4.01
N LYS A 445 -25.71 26.42 -5.06
CA LYS A 445 -27.11 26.87 -5.01
C LYS A 445 -28.07 25.73 -4.68
N HIS A 446 -27.89 24.56 -5.31
CA HIS A 446 -28.70 23.37 -5.04
C HIS A 446 -28.67 23.00 -3.55
N PHE A 447 -27.47 22.85 -2.97
CA PHE A 447 -27.35 22.54 -1.54
C PHE A 447 -27.84 23.66 -0.62
N LEU A 448 -27.65 24.93 -0.99
CA LEU A 448 -28.18 26.06 -0.23
C LEU A 448 -29.71 26.14 -0.25
N MET A 449 -30.37 25.60 -1.29
CA MET A 449 -31.82 25.48 -1.38
C MET A 449 -32.38 24.31 -0.54
N LEU A 450 -31.55 23.30 -0.23
CA LEU A 450 -31.96 22.16 0.57
C LEU A 450 -32.10 22.55 2.07
N PRO A 451 -33.08 21.97 2.78
CA PRO A 451 -33.19 22.14 4.22
C PRO A 451 -31.94 21.56 4.90
N ARG A 452 -31.37 22.30 5.84
CA ARG A 452 -30.20 21.87 6.63
C ARG A 452 -30.43 22.05 8.13
N LEU A 453 -29.99 21.08 8.92
CA LEU A 453 -30.05 21.17 10.38
C LEU A 453 -28.89 21.98 10.97
N SER A 454 -27.70 21.93 10.34
CA SER A 454 -26.57 22.77 10.75
C SER A 454 -26.65 24.15 10.12
N LYS A 455 -26.63 25.19 10.97
CA LYS A 455 -26.61 26.60 10.52
C LYS A 455 -25.21 27.09 10.14
N SER A 456 -24.16 26.41 10.60
CA SER A 456 -22.76 26.80 10.42
C SER A 456 -22.02 26.01 9.34
N ALA A 457 -22.68 25.05 8.70
CA ALA A 457 -22.05 24.23 7.67
C ALA A 457 -21.66 25.06 6.44
N VAL A 458 -20.42 24.87 5.98
CA VAL A 458 -19.85 25.47 4.76
C VAL A 458 -19.52 24.37 3.77
N ILE A 459 -19.72 24.64 2.48
CA ILE A 459 -19.34 23.76 1.38
C ILE A 459 -18.05 24.31 0.77
N ASN A 460 -17.04 23.46 0.66
CA ASN A 460 -15.77 23.77 0.03
C ASN A 460 -15.57 22.85 -1.18
N PHE A 461 -15.21 23.43 -2.30
CA PHE A 461 -14.81 22.71 -3.50
C PHE A 461 -13.28 22.70 -3.57
N SER A 462 -12.71 21.54 -3.84
CA SER A 462 -11.27 21.40 -4.07
C SER A 462 -11.05 20.72 -5.42
N GLN A 463 -10.01 21.14 -6.14
CA GLN A 463 -9.56 20.39 -7.31
C GLN A 463 -9.11 18.99 -6.87
N PRO A 464 -9.43 17.94 -7.64
CA PRO A 464 -9.12 16.56 -7.32
C PRO A 464 -7.62 16.29 -7.08
#